data_AF-A0A9E0YEW8-F1
#
_entry.id   AF-A0A9E0YEW8-F1
#
_cell.length_a   1.000
_cell.length_b   1.000
_cell.length_c   1.000
_cell.angle_alpha   90.00
_cell.angle_beta   90.00
_cell.angle_gamma   90.00
#
_symmetry.space_group_name_H-M   'P 1'
#
loop_
_entity.id
_entity.type
_entity.pdbx_description
1 polymer ?
#
loop_
_entity_poly.entity_id
_entity_poly.type
_entity_poly.pdbx_seq_one_letter_code
_entity_poly.pdbx_strand_id
1 'polypeptide(L)'
;MKLFVLVLIVLAASSAFATDWSVPPVGCIEDFVPKLVPCLDLTAVANPWSDLPPLSDTETTYWTVDHRADLSLCRAKEVQRREAVSPGSQSAGALENAWMWVKQAEDLPAKIDAIYDAAETADMPPQILFGALKQESLLSNLGITVDGGNFSCGIGQVNVLEWCQYANALPLAEQRSMGWPVGISCDVNTLGPELIRPFYDIALRRLHGRPDYELTPADFSGIALKDVVGHFPAGDSALQSARFAASANFVKYCSDLHYGIAAKGHELRRLFDGSVPDALKSRERYAANGAGFPLACRRPYRTRYFPYHTGWLLADAIYNAGDREVSVLQYYYRMTRAGHESGADWQKLDPVGLVEGLHWGGKWNEATKKIEYANVYGTSNSQTWFKSCVVQRHIANVVQYTVLPGQTVVRPLEQGGSCSQTYVPDYRKRSPGRIPAKRPARP
;
A
#
# COMPACT_ATOMS: atom_id res chain seq x y z
N MET A 1 5.98 -62.19 -20.42
CA MET A 1 6.57 -61.85 -19.10
C MET A 1 6.76 -60.34 -19.07
N LYS A 2 5.98 -59.61 -18.26
CA LYS A 2 5.91 -58.15 -18.27
C LYS A 2 7.05 -57.57 -17.42
N LEU A 3 7.90 -56.76 -18.04
CA LEU A 3 9.00 -56.03 -17.39
C LEU A 3 8.39 -54.81 -16.68
N PHE A 4 8.42 -54.79 -15.35
CA PHE A 4 8.07 -53.61 -14.55
C PHE A 4 9.27 -52.66 -14.55
N VAL A 5 9.14 -51.52 -15.23
CA VAL A 5 10.07 -50.40 -15.10
C VAL A 5 9.69 -49.63 -13.84
N LEU A 6 10.55 -49.70 -12.83
CA LEU A 6 10.45 -48.92 -11.60
C LEU A 6 10.86 -47.47 -11.92
N VAL A 7 9.89 -46.58 -12.08
CA VAL A 7 10.14 -45.13 -12.16
C VAL A 7 10.45 -44.65 -10.74
N LEU A 8 11.72 -44.43 -10.45
CA LEU A 8 12.17 -43.69 -9.27
C LEU A 8 11.78 -42.22 -9.49
N ILE A 9 10.64 -41.81 -8.92
CA ILE A 9 10.31 -40.40 -8.72
C ILE A 9 11.28 -39.88 -7.68
N VAL A 10 12.31 -39.17 -8.13
CA VAL A 10 13.09 -38.28 -7.26
C VAL A 10 12.16 -37.14 -6.87
N LEU A 11 11.44 -37.33 -5.76
CA LEU A 11 10.88 -36.23 -5.00
C LEU A 11 12.07 -35.40 -4.53
N ALA A 12 12.36 -34.33 -5.26
CA ALA A 12 13.10 -33.20 -4.72
C ALA A 12 12.27 -32.66 -3.55
N ALA A 13 12.53 -33.21 -2.37
CA ALA A 13 12.14 -32.61 -1.11
C ALA A 13 12.88 -31.27 -1.05
N SER A 14 12.22 -30.23 -1.58
CA SER A 14 12.53 -28.85 -1.27
C SER A 14 12.42 -28.76 0.24
N SER A 15 13.55 -28.89 0.93
CA SER A 15 13.64 -28.63 2.34
C SER A 15 13.24 -27.17 2.46
N ALA A 16 12.02 -26.91 2.90
CA ALA A 16 11.58 -25.59 3.28
C ALA A 16 12.41 -25.23 4.51
N PHE A 17 13.65 -24.79 4.29
CA PHE A 17 14.40 -24.06 5.30
C PHE A 17 13.49 -22.89 5.67
N ALA A 18 13.07 -22.84 6.93
CA ALA A 18 12.32 -21.71 7.45
C ALA A 18 13.14 -20.45 7.13
N THR A 19 12.56 -19.52 6.37
CA THR A 19 13.23 -18.27 6.02
C THR A 19 13.63 -17.56 7.30
N ASP A 20 14.92 -17.25 7.45
CA ASP A 20 15.37 -16.39 8.55
C ASP A 20 14.94 -14.95 8.25
N TRP A 21 13.83 -14.54 8.86
CA TRP A 21 13.27 -13.21 8.68
C TRP A 21 14.10 -12.09 9.33
N SER A 22 15.15 -12.42 10.08
CA SER A 22 16.12 -11.41 10.56
C SER A 22 17.07 -10.94 9.46
N VAL A 23 17.28 -11.75 8.42
CA VAL A 23 18.12 -11.47 7.25
C VAL A 23 17.48 -12.00 5.95
N PRO A 24 16.26 -11.54 5.59
CA PRO A 24 15.63 -11.97 4.36
C PRO A 24 16.44 -11.43 3.15
N PRO A 25 16.21 -11.93 1.92
CA PRO A 25 16.91 -11.45 0.73
C PRO A 25 16.34 -10.10 0.27
N VAL A 26 16.60 -9.08 1.08
CA VAL A 26 16.13 -7.70 0.94
C VAL A 26 17.34 -6.78 0.73
N GLY A 27 17.16 -5.73 -0.07
CA GLY A 27 18.19 -4.73 -0.31
C GLY A 27 17.99 -3.44 0.48
N CYS A 28 18.82 -2.45 0.19
CA CYS A 28 18.59 -1.08 0.61
C CYS A 28 17.55 -0.42 -0.32
N ILE A 29 16.77 0.55 0.16
CA ILE A 29 15.63 1.08 -0.61
C ILE A 29 16.09 1.80 -1.89
N GLU A 30 17.28 2.42 -1.86
CA GLU A 30 17.92 3.07 -3.00
C GLU A 30 18.37 2.11 -4.09
N ASP A 31 18.39 0.80 -3.83
CA ASP A 31 18.70 -0.22 -4.84
C ASP A 31 17.50 -0.52 -5.73
N PHE A 32 16.28 -0.18 -5.30
CA PHE A 32 15.03 -0.51 -6.00
C PHE A 32 14.42 0.64 -6.78
N VAL A 33 15.18 1.71 -6.94
CA VAL A 33 14.81 2.89 -7.73
C VAL A 33 15.69 3.01 -8.97
N PRO A 34 15.23 3.72 -10.03
CA PRO A 34 16.04 3.93 -11.22
C PRO A 34 17.39 4.59 -10.89
N LYS A 35 18.46 4.09 -11.49
CA LYS A 35 19.81 4.69 -11.40
C LYS A 35 20.01 5.83 -12.40
N LEU A 36 18.99 6.11 -13.22
CA LEU A 36 18.92 7.16 -14.23
C LEU A 36 19.96 7.00 -15.35
N VAL A 37 20.21 5.75 -15.74
CA VAL A 37 21.08 5.44 -16.89
C VAL A 37 20.41 5.86 -18.21
N PRO A 38 21.17 6.12 -19.29
CA PRO A 38 20.61 6.39 -20.60
C PRO A 38 19.65 5.29 -21.05
N CYS A 39 18.51 5.67 -21.62
CA CYS A 39 17.46 4.71 -21.92
C CYS A 39 17.80 3.73 -23.03
N LEU A 40 17.42 2.47 -22.83
CA LEU A 40 17.33 1.48 -23.89
C LEU A 40 16.39 1.98 -24.99
N ASP A 41 16.82 1.87 -26.25
CA ASP A 41 15.97 2.22 -27.39
C ASP A 41 14.86 1.19 -27.57
N LEU A 42 13.61 1.63 -27.36
CA LEU A 42 12.39 0.84 -27.49
C LEU A 42 11.53 1.28 -28.68
N THR A 43 12.07 2.10 -29.58
CA THR A 43 11.29 2.67 -30.70
C THR A 43 10.83 1.60 -31.69
N ALA A 44 11.63 0.54 -31.89
CA ALA A 44 11.38 -0.52 -32.85
C ALA A 44 10.52 -1.68 -32.33
N VAL A 45 10.24 -1.76 -31.02
CA VAL A 45 9.46 -2.87 -30.46
C VAL A 45 7.96 -2.66 -30.64
N ALA A 46 7.19 -3.76 -30.75
CA ALA A 46 5.74 -3.65 -30.93
C ALA A 46 5.07 -3.14 -29.65
N ASN A 47 5.32 -3.79 -28.52
CA ASN A 47 4.81 -3.42 -27.21
C ASN A 47 5.93 -2.94 -26.28
N PRO A 48 6.06 -1.63 -26.00
CA PRO A 48 7.11 -1.12 -25.14
C PRO A 48 7.01 -1.63 -23.70
N TRP A 49 5.85 -2.09 -23.24
CA TRP A 49 5.72 -2.57 -21.86
C TRP A 49 6.35 -3.94 -21.60
N SER A 50 6.37 -4.81 -22.60
CA SER A 50 6.80 -6.21 -22.45
C SER A 50 8.03 -6.54 -23.27
N ASP A 51 8.15 -5.95 -24.45
CA ASP A 51 9.11 -6.41 -25.44
C ASP A 51 10.50 -5.84 -25.14
N LEU A 52 11.50 -6.51 -25.69
CA LEU A 52 12.88 -6.05 -25.72
C LEU A 52 13.34 -6.02 -27.18
N PRO A 53 14.20 -5.06 -27.57
CA PRO A 53 14.91 -5.15 -28.84
C PRO A 53 15.82 -6.39 -28.83
N PRO A 54 16.38 -6.79 -29.99
CA PRO A 54 17.39 -7.84 -30.02
C PRO A 54 18.61 -7.45 -29.17
N LEU A 55 18.80 -8.15 -28.06
CA LEU A 55 19.87 -7.93 -27.08
C LEU A 55 20.67 -9.23 -26.89
N SER A 56 21.95 -9.11 -26.52
CA SER A 56 22.71 -10.25 -26.01
C SER A 56 22.16 -10.74 -24.66
N ASP A 57 22.54 -11.94 -24.22
CA ASP A 57 22.15 -12.45 -22.90
C ASP A 57 22.64 -11.54 -21.77
N THR A 58 23.86 -10.99 -21.91
CA THR A 58 24.43 -10.07 -20.93
C THR A 58 23.65 -8.76 -20.84
N GLU A 59 23.27 -8.17 -21.98
CA GLU A 59 22.44 -6.96 -22.00
C GLU A 59 21.02 -7.23 -21.50
N THR A 60 20.49 -8.42 -21.79
CA THR A 60 19.18 -8.84 -21.28
C THR A 60 19.21 -8.92 -19.76
N THR A 61 20.22 -9.57 -19.16
CA THR A 61 20.40 -9.60 -17.70
C THR A 61 20.58 -8.19 -17.13
N TYR A 62 21.43 -7.37 -17.76
CA TYR A 62 21.67 -5.99 -17.33
C TYR A 62 20.35 -5.20 -17.21
N TRP A 63 19.46 -5.25 -18.20
CA TRP A 63 18.22 -4.49 -18.19
C TRP A 63 17.09 -5.14 -17.37
N THR A 64 16.99 -6.46 -17.36
CA THR A 64 15.85 -7.16 -16.76
C THR A 64 16.07 -7.51 -15.28
N VAL A 65 17.33 -7.57 -14.84
CA VAL A 65 17.72 -7.92 -13.47
C VAL A 65 18.35 -6.71 -12.78
N ASP A 66 19.47 -6.19 -13.30
CA ASP A 66 20.29 -5.20 -12.59
C ASP A 66 19.70 -3.78 -12.67
N HIS A 67 19.11 -3.43 -13.82
CA HIS A 67 18.56 -2.11 -14.14
C HIS A 67 17.06 -2.16 -14.42
N ARG A 68 16.35 -3.09 -13.76
CA ARG A 68 14.90 -3.29 -13.97
C ARG A 68 14.08 -2.01 -13.77
N ALA A 69 14.45 -1.18 -12.78
CA ALA A 69 13.76 0.07 -12.50
C ALA A 69 13.99 1.11 -13.62
N ASP A 70 15.21 1.19 -14.15
CA ASP A 70 15.53 2.03 -15.31
C ASP A 70 14.81 1.53 -16.57
N LEU A 71 14.75 0.21 -16.80
CA LEU A 71 13.97 -0.36 -17.90
C LEU A 71 12.51 0.08 -17.79
N SER A 72 11.87 -0.05 -16.62
CA SER A 72 10.50 0.43 -16.39
C SER A 72 10.33 1.91 -16.71
N LEU A 73 11.28 2.77 -16.32
CA LEU A 73 11.27 4.20 -16.67
C LEU A 73 11.38 4.42 -18.19
N CYS A 74 12.25 3.67 -18.89
CA CYS A 74 12.41 3.80 -20.33
C CYS A 74 11.17 3.34 -21.09
N ARG A 75 10.52 2.27 -20.64
CA ARG A 75 9.23 1.82 -21.16
C ARG A 75 8.17 2.89 -21.02
N ALA A 76 8.08 3.50 -19.84
CA ALA A 76 7.14 4.59 -19.57
C ALA A 76 7.38 5.81 -20.46
N LYS A 77 8.64 6.23 -20.62
CA LYS A 77 9.02 7.33 -21.54
C LYS A 77 8.64 7.02 -22.98
N GLU A 78 8.85 5.79 -23.44
CA GLU A 78 8.49 5.39 -24.80
C GLU A 78 6.96 5.39 -25.01
N VAL A 79 6.19 4.96 -24.01
CA VAL A 79 4.71 5.03 -24.04
C VAL A 79 4.23 6.47 -24.17
N GLN A 80 4.77 7.39 -23.36
CA GLN A 80 4.43 8.81 -23.45
C GLN A 80 4.87 9.42 -24.80
N ARG A 81 6.05 9.04 -25.32
CA ARG A 81 6.51 9.50 -26.64
C ARG A 81 5.57 9.05 -27.76
N ARG A 82 5.12 7.79 -27.73
CA ARG A 82 4.16 7.25 -28.72
C ARG A 82 2.82 7.97 -28.64
N GLU A 83 2.33 8.23 -27.43
CA GLU A 83 1.09 8.99 -27.25
C GLU A 83 1.22 10.43 -27.74
N ALA A 84 2.35 11.09 -27.53
CA ALA A 84 2.60 12.44 -28.05
C ALA A 84 2.64 12.49 -29.58
N VAL A 85 3.12 11.43 -30.23
CA VAL A 85 3.14 11.32 -31.70
C VAL A 85 1.78 10.93 -32.28
N SER A 86 1.05 10.05 -31.58
CA SER A 86 -0.24 9.52 -32.00
C SER A 86 -1.23 9.51 -30.82
N PRO A 87 -1.87 10.65 -30.52
CA PRO A 87 -2.81 10.73 -29.40
C PRO A 87 -3.95 9.72 -29.51
N GLY A 88 -4.33 9.11 -28.40
CA GLY A 88 -5.31 8.03 -28.31
C GLY A 88 -4.76 6.64 -28.64
N SER A 89 -3.44 6.49 -28.85
CA SER A 89 -2.81 5.19 -29.13
C SER A 89 -2.69 4.31 -27.88
N GLN A 90 -2.69 4.92 -26.70
CA GLN A 90 -2.59 4.24 -25.42
C GLN A 90 -3.91 4.32 -24.65
N SER A 91 -4.18 3.32 -23.79
CA SER A 91 -5.30 3.41 -22.86
C SER A 91 -4.99 4.42 -21.75
N ALA A 92 -6.03 5.02 -21.17
CA ALA A 92 -5.88 5.99 -20.07
C ALA A 92 -5.06 5.42 -18.90
N GLY A 93 -5.30 4.17 -18.50
CA GLY A 93 -4.54 3.52 -17.43
C GLY A 93 -3.07 3.23 -17.79
N ALA A 94 -2.76 2.98 -19.06
CA ALA A 94 -1.38 2.84 -19.51
C ALA A 94 -0.63 4.19 -19.45
N LEU A 95 -1.31 5.28 -19.80
CA LEU A 95 -0.76 6.64 -19.72
C LEU A 95 -0.54 7.10 -18.29
N GLU A 96 -1.51 6.86 -17.41
CA GLU A 96 -1.38 7.15 -15.98
C GLU A 96 -0.20 6.40 -15.38
N ASN A 97 -0.11 5.08 -15.61
CA ASN A 97 1.01 4.28 -15.12
C ASN A 97 2.36 4.75 -15.69
N ALA A 98 2.43 5.07 -16.99
CA ALA A 98 3.64 5.64 -17.59
C ALA A 98 4.02 6.98 -16.96
N TRP A 99 3.04 7.86 -16.73
CA TRP A 99 3.24 9.12 -16.04
C TRP A 99 3.77 8.91 -14.63
N MET A 100 3.21 7.98 -13.87
CA MET A 100 3.67 7.65 -12.52
C MET A 100 5.13 7.16 -12.50
N TRP A 101 5.52 6.30 -13.44
CA TRP A 101 6.92 5.86 -13.57
C TRP A 101 7.89 6.99 -13.91
N VAL A 102 7.47 7.95 -14.73
CA VAL A 102 8.29 9.14 -15.02
C VAL A 102 8.39 10.03 -13.78
N LYS A 103 7.27 10.29 -13.11
CA LYS A 103 7.20 11.10 -11.89
C LYS A 103 7.89 10.45 -10.70
N GLN A 104 7.97 9.12 -10.65
CA GLN A 104 8.77 8.39 -9.68
C GLN A 104 10.24 8.85 -9.71
N ALA A 105 10.80 9.01 -10.91
CA ALA A 105 12.21 9.34 -11.10
C ALA A 105 12.56 10.80 -10.78
N GLU A 106 11.57 11.70 -10.71
CA GLU A 106 11.75 13.08 -10.27
C GLU A 106 12.02 13.13 -8.76
N ASP A 107 12.92 14.04 -8.34
CA ASP A 107 13.31 14.29 -6.93
C ASP A 107 13.68 13.03 -6.13
N LEU A 108 14.18 12.01 -6.81
CA LEU A 108 14.42 10.69 -6.23
C LEU A 108 15.34 10.69 -5.00
N PRO A 109 16.45 11.47 -4.97
CA PRO A 109 17.25 11.57 -3.75
C PRO A 109 16.47 12.14 -2.56
N ALA A 110 15.63 13.17 -2.78
CA ALA A 110 14.83 13.78 -1.73
C ALA A 110 13.72 12.84 -1.22
N LYS A 111 13.10 12.06 -2.12
CA LYS A 111 12.15 11.00 -1.74
C LYS A 111 12.81 9.94 -0.86
N ILE A 112 13.99 9.45 -1.23
CA ILE A 112 14.73 8.47 -0.43
C ILE A 112 15.04 9.03 0.96
N ASP A 113 15.54 10.26 1.04
CA ASP A 113 15.86 10.89 2.33
C ASP A 113 14.59 11.04 3.19
N ALA A 114 13.49 11.50 2.62
CA ALA A 114 12.21 11.63 3.31
C ALA A 114 11.64 10.27 3.78
N ILE A 115 11.82 9.18 3.02
CA ILE A 115 11.43 7.83 3.45
C ILE A 115 12.26 7.41 4.67
N TYR A 116 13.57 7.64 4.66
CA TYR A 116 14.40 7.34 5.82
C TYR A 116 14.00 8.16 7.05
N ASP A 117 13.75 9.46 6.90
CA ASP A 117 13.35 10.33 8.01
C ASP A 117 11.99 9.92 8.60
N ALA A 118 11.02 9.64 7.74
CA ALA A 118 9.70 9.18 8.17
C ALA A 118 9.77 7.80 8.83
N ALA A 119 10.54 6.87 8.27
CA ALA A 119 10.73 5.54 8.84
C ALA A 119 11.43 5.60 10.21
N GLU A 120 12.43 6.46 10.36
CA GLU A 120 13.11 6.70 11.63
C GLU A 120 12.15 7.30 12.67
N THR A 121 11.39 8.32 12.30
CA THR A 121 10.40 8.97 13.18
C THR A 121 9.31 7.99 13.62
N ALA A 122 8.85 7.13 12.72
CA ALA A 122 7.87 6.09 13.00
C ALA A 122 8.46 4.87 13.73
N ASP A 123 9.78 4.76 13.88
CA ASP A 123 10.49 3.55 14.32
C ASP A 123 10.01 2.31 13.53
N MET A 124 10.06 2.38 12.20
CA MET A 124 9.63 1.29 11.32
C MET A 124 10.71 0.92 10.29
N PRO A 125 10.67 -0.28 9.70
CA PRO A 125 11.52 -0.64 8.57
C PRO A 125 11.31 0.29 7.36
N PRO A 126 12.36 0.93 6.83
CA PRO A 126 12.24 1.76 5.63
C PRO A 126 11.76 0.96 4.41
N GLN A 127 12.01 -0.34 4.35
CA GLN A 127 11.53 -1.21 3.27
C GLN A 127 10.02 -1.36 3.26
N ILE A 128 9.37 -1.38 4.43
CA ILE A 128 7.91 -1.43 4.52
C ILE A 128 7.31 -0.11 4.06
N LEU A 129 7.85 1.02 4.52
CA LEU A 129 7.36 2.33 4.08
C LEU A 129 7.58 2.54 2.58
N PHE A 130 8.77 2.22 2.07
CA PHE A 130 9.08 2.28 0.64
C PHE A 130 8.14 1.39 -0.18
N GLY A 131 7.95 0.14 0.25
CA GLY A 131 7.07 -0.81 -0.43
C GLY A 131 5.63 -0.31 -0.44
N ALA A 132 5.13 0.22 0.68
CA ALA A 132 3.80 0.80 0.78
C ALA A 132 3.64 1.99 -0.18
N LEU A 133 4.54 2.97 -0.13
CA LEU A 133 4.49 4.13 -1.04
C LEU A 133 4.58 3.71 -2.52
N LYS A 134 5.39 2.70 -2.85
CA LYS A 134 5.49 2.17 -4.21
C LYS A 134 4.21 1.43 -4.62
N GLN A 135 3.54 0.76 -3.71
CA GLN A 135 2.27 0.10 -3.97
C GLN A 135 1.10 1.08 -4.11
N GLU A 136 1.10 2.19 -3.37
CA GLU A 136 0.07 3.23 -3.44
C GLU A 136 0.19 4.09 -4.71
N SER A 137 1.42 4.50 -5.05
CA SER A 137 1.63 5.55 -6.04
C SER A 137 2.84 5.32 -6.96
N LEU A 138 3.50 4.16 -6.90
CA LEU A 138 4.81 3.94 -7.55
C LEU A 138 5.85 4.99 -7.14
N LEU A 139 5.74 5.57 -5.93
CA LEU A 139 6.54 6.72 -5.47
C LEU A 139 6.35 8.00 -6.32
N SER A 140 5.27 8.06 -7.09
CA SER A 140 4.86 9.28 -7.80
C SER A 140 4.06 10.16 -6.87
N ASN A 141 4.20 11.46 -7.05
CA ASN A 141 3.46 12.43 -6.27
C ASN A 141 2.12 12.73 -6.94
N LEU A 142 1.19 11.78 -6.80
CA LEU A 142 -0.14 11.88 -7.41
C LEU A 142 -0.90 13.10 -6.89
N GLY A 143 -1.75 13.65 -7.75
CA GLY A 143 -2.80 14.56 -7.32
C GLY A 143 -3.84 13.88 -6.42
N ILE A 144 -5.02 14.48 -6.33
CA ILE A 144 -6.13 13.87 -5.60
C ILE A 144 -6.75 12.77 -6.46
N THR A 145 -6.88 11.58 -5.90
CA THR A 145 -7.58 10.42 -6.47
C THR A 145 -8.88 10.18 -5.71
N VAL A 146 -9.89 9.63 -6.40
CA VAL A 146 -11.22 9.39 -5.83
C VAL A 146 -11.55 7.90 -5.89
N ASP A 147 -11.86 7.31 -4.73
CA ASP A 147 -12.38 5.94 -4.62
C ASP A 147 -13.59 5.90 -3.68
N GLY A 148 -14.78 5.67 -4.22
CA GLY A 148 -15.99 5.44 -3.42
C GLY A 148 -16.38 6.57 -2.45
N GLY A 149 -15.99 7.82 -2.75
CA GLY A 149 -16.21 9.00 -1.88
C GLY A 149 -15.05 9.31 -0.92
N ASN A 150 -13.98 8.51 -0.96
CA ASN A 150 -12.71 8.84 -0.34
C ASN A 150 -11.84 9.64 -1.31
N PHE A 151 -11.14 10.66 -0.80
CA PHE A 151 -10.25 11.53 -1.56
C PHE A 151 -8.84 11.40 -0.98
N SER A 152 -7.98 10.71 -1.71
CA SER A 152 -6.59 10.42 -1.31
C SER A 152 -5.62 11.25 -2.13
N CYS A 153 -4.47 11.62 -1.56
CA CYS A 153 -3.54 12.54 -2.23
C CYS A 153 -2.07 12.17 -2.02
N GLY A 154 -1.25 12.55 -3.00
CA GLY A 154 0.20 12.52 -2.90
C GLY A 154 0.79 11.13 -2.97
N ILE A 155 2.10 11.07 -2.73
CA ILE A 155 2.87 9.82 -2.74
C ILE A 155 2.36 8.77 -1.74
N GLY A 156 1.80 9.22 -0.62
CA GLY A 156 1.23 8.37 0.42
C GLY A 156 -0.21 7.93 0.16
N GLN A 157 -0.91 8.54 -0.80
CA GLN A 157 -2.35 8.38 -1.01
C GLN A 157 -3.16 8.52 0.29
N VAL A 158 -2.78 9.50 1.12
CA VAL A 158 -3.43 9.79 2.40
C VAL A 158 -4.68 10.62 2.20
N ASN A 159 -5.74 10.36 2.97
CA ASN A 159 -6.96 11.16 2.96
C ASN A 159 -6.91 12.28 4.02
N VAL A 160 -7.92 13.15 4.03
CA VAL A 160 -7.97 14.31 4.94
C VAL A 160 -8.06 13.92 6.43
N LEU A 161 -8.62 12.76 6.78
CA LEU A 161 -8.70 12.30 8.16
C LEU A 161 -7.33 11.83 8.66
N GLU A 162 -6.62 11.06 7.85
CA GLU A 162 -5.25 10.61 8.13
C GLU A 162 -4.30 11.81 8.19
N TRP A 163 -4.46 12.76 7.25
CA TRP A 163 -3.73 14.02 7.28
C TRP A 163 -4.02 14.82 8.55
N CYS A 164 -5.28 14.89 8.99
CA CYS A 164 -5.63 15.56 10.24
C CYS A 164 -4.91 14.95 11.44
N GLN A 165 -4.87 13.62 11.51
CA GLN A 165 -4.22 12.91 12.61
C GLN A 165 -2.72 13.20 12.64
N TYR A 166 -2.07 13.19 11.48
CA TYR A 166 -0.67 13.60 11.33
C TYR A 166 -0.46 15.06 11.74
N ALA A 167 -1.21 15.99 11.14
CA ALA A 167 -1.04 17.42 11.37
C ALA A 167 -1.30 17.81 12.83
N ASN A 168 -2.27 17.18 13.51
CA ASN A 168 -2.50 17.38 14.94
C ASN A 168 -1.39 16.83 15.84
N ALA A 169 -0.62 15.85 15.37
CA ALA A 169 0.52 15.30 16.10
C ALA A 169 1.81 16.15 15.95
N LEU A 170 1.85 17.07 14.98
CA LEU A 170 3.00 17.96 14.79
C LEU A 170 3.16 18.95 15.94
N PRO A 171 4.38 19.44 16.20
CA PRO A 171 4.60 20.54 17.14
C PRO A 171 3.74 21.77 16.80
N LEU A 172 3.25 22.49 17.82
CA LEU A 172 2.38 23.66 17.63
C LEU A 172 2.97 24.73 16.72
N ALA A 173 4.29 24.93 16.75
CA ALA A 173 4.97 25.87 15.87
C ALA A 173 4.83 25.47 14.39
N GLU A 174 4.94 24.18 14.10
CA GLU A 174 4.85 23.61 12.76
C GLU A 174 3.41 23.62 12.23
N GLN A 175 2.44 23.26 13.09
CA GLN A 175 1.01 23.41 12.79
C GLN A 175 0.69 24.84 12.37
N ARG A 176 1.20 25.83 13.10
CA ARG A 176 1.00 27.25 12.77
C ARG A 176 1.70 27.65 11.48
N SER A 177 2.93 27.17 11.22
CA SER A 177 3.66 27.53 10.00
C SER A 177 3.03 26.98 8.73
N MET A 178 2.40 25.80 8.80
CA MET A 178 1.66 25.25 7.65
C MET A 178 0.22 25.82 7.53
N GLY A 179 -0.23 26.60 8.52
CA GLY A 179 -1.60 27.13 8.54
C GLY A 179 -2.66 26.09 8.91
N TRP A 180 -2.28 25.06 9.69
CA TRP A 180 -3.21 24.07 10.20
C TRP A 180 -4.09 24.65 11.32
N PRO A 181 -5.42 24.42 11.32
CA PRO A 181 -6.30 24.86 12.39
C PRO A 181 -6.07 24.03 13.68
N VAL A 182 -5.28 24.60 14.59
CA VAL A 182 -4.89 23.97 15.87
C VAL A 182 -6.11 23.48 16.64
N GLY A 183 -6.11 22.19 16.99
CA GLY A 183 -7.14 21.57 17.83
C GLY A 183 -8.43 21.17 17.10
N ILE A 184 -8.45 21.20 15.77
CA ILE A 184 -9.58 20.63 15.00
C ILE A 184 -9.71 19.12 15.29
N SER A 185 -10.94 18.63 15.41
CA SER A 185 -11.20 17.20 15.61
C SER A 185 -11.02 16.40 14.32
N CYS A 186 -10.35 15.25 14.41
CA CYS A 186 -10.16 14.31 13.29
C CYS A 186 -11.24 13.22 13.24
N ASP A 187 -12.49 13.60 13.48
CA ASP A 187 -13.64 12.72 13.33
C ASP A 187 -14.38 13.01 12.01
N VAL A 188 -15.08 12.00 11.49
CA VAL A 188 -15.76 12.08 10.18
C VAL A 188 -16.86 13.15 10.13
N ASN A 189 -17.45 13.55 11.26
CA ASN A 189 -18.46 14.61 11.28
C ASN A 189 -17.81 15.99 11.21
N THR A 190 -16.59 16.13 11.71
CA THR A 190 -15.81 17.38 11.63
C THR A 190 -15.07 17.47 10.29
N LEU A 191 -14.27 16.47 9.93
CA LEU A 191 -13.38 16.43 8.77
C LEU A 191 -13.59 15.19 7.88
N GLY A 192 -14.81 14.92 7.46
CA GLY A 192 -15.08 13.81 6.54
C GLY A 192 -14.37 13.98 5.18
N PRO A 193 -13.95 12.88 4.51
CA PRO A 193 -13.29 12.93 3.20
C PRO A 193 -14.06 13.72 2.13
N GLU A 194 -15.39 13.69 2.18
CA GLU A 194 -16.28 14.41 1.26
C GLU A 194 -16.13 15.94 1.29
N LEU A 195 -15.51 16.51 2.34
CA LEU A 195 -15.17 17.94 2.36
C LEU A 195 -14.17 18.34 1.26
N ILE A 196 -13.42 17.38 0.73
CA ILE A 196 -12.45 17.61 -0.34
C ILE A 196 -13.12 17.70 -1.72
N ARG A 197 -14.30 17.09 -1.89
CA ARG A 197 -15.04 17.09 -3.17
C ARG A 197 -15.18 18.47 -3.83
N PRO A 198 -15.67 19.53 -3.15
CA PRO A 198 -15.82 20.82 -3.81
C PRO A 198 -14.48 21.43 -4.25
N PHE A 199 -13.37 21.16 -3.55
CA PHE A 199 -12.03 21.57 -4.00
C PHE A 199 -11.61 20.82 -5.26
N TYR A 200 -11.79 19.49 -5.24
CA TYR A 200 -11.50 18.61 -6.36
C TYR A 200 -12.29 19.02 -7.61
N ASP A 201 -13.61 19.21 -7.50
CA ASP A 201 -14.47 19.58 -8.63
C ASP A 201 -14.09 20.95 -9.23
N ILE A 202 -13.65 21.90 -8.40
CA ILE A 202 -13.15 23.19 -8.89
C ILE A 202 -11.82 23.00 -9.62
N ALA A 203 -10.90 22.21 -9.07
CA ALA A 203 -9.58 21.97 -9.66
C ALA A 203 -9.68 21.22 -10.99
N LEU A 204 -10.57 20.23 -11.10
CA LEU A 204 -10.83 19.52 -12.37
C LEU A 204 -11.24 20.47 -13.50
N ARG A 205 -12.10 21.46 -13.20
CA ARG A 205 -12.51 22.46 -14.20
C ARG A 205 -11.36 23.36 -14.67
N ARG A 206 -10.24 23.40 -13.94
CA ARG A 206 -9.03 24.19 -14.24
C ARG A 206 -7.95 23.37 -14.94
N LEU A 207 -8.13 22.07 -15.16
CA LEU A 207 -7.10 21.22 -15.78
C LEU A 207 -6.84 21.56 -17.26
N HIS A 208 -7.74 22.27 -17.93
CA HIS A 208 -7.57 22.73 -19.32
C HIS A 208 -7.13 21.62 -20.30
N GLY A 209 -7.67 20.40 -20.13
CA GLY A 209 -7.36 19.24 -20.97
C GLY A 209 -6.26 18.32 -20.43
N ARG A 210 -5.64 18.64 -19.29
CA ARG A 210 -4.77 17.71 -18.56
C ARG A 210 -5.59 16.59 -17.89
N PRO A 211 -5.04 15.37 -17.77
CA PRO A 211 -5.67 14.29 -17.00
C PRO A 211 -5.77 14.59 -15.50
N ASP A 212 -6.78 14.03 -14.84
CA ASP A 212 -7.04 14.19 -13.40
C ASP A 212 -5.85 13.80 -12.52
N TYR A 213 -5.12 12.73 -12.87
CA TYR A 213 -3.93 12.28 -12.15
C TYR A 213 -2.76 13.28 -12.17
N GLU A 214 -2.82 14.30 -13.03
CA GLU A 214 -1.84 15.39 -13.09
C GLU A 214 -2.24 16.61 -12.24
N LEU A 215 -3.29 16.52 -11.41
CA LEU A 215 -3.63 17.57 -10.46
C LEU A 215 -2.43 17.94 -9.57
N THR A 216 -2.19 19.24 -9.42
CA THR A 216 -1.10 19.81 -8.63
C THR A 216 -1.66 20.80 -7.60
N PRO A 217 -0.89 21.20 -6.57
CA PRO A 217 -1.29 22.25 -5.64
C PRO A 217 -1.71 23.56 -6.30
N ALA A 218 -1.15 23.89 -7.47
CA ALA A 218 -1.47 25.11 -8.20
C ALA A 218 -2.92 25.13 -8.69
N ASP A 219 -3.51 23.97 -9.01
CA ASP A 219 -4.88 23.86 -9.51
C ASP A 219 -5.92 24.23 -8.43
N PHE A 220 -5.54 24.12 -7.15
CA PHE A 220 -6.36 24.49 -6.00
C PHE A 220 -6.19 25.95 -5.57
N SER A 221 -5.23 26.68 -6.17
CA SER A 221 -4.90 28.05 -5.76
C SER A 221 -6.08 29.00 -5.91
N GLY A 222 -6.29 29.87 -4.92
CA GLY A 222 -7.34 30.89 -4.94
C GLY A 222 -8.77 30.38 -4.74
N ILE A 223 -8.99 29.09 -4.43
CA ILE A 223 -10.29 28.61 -3.94
C ILE A 223 -10.56 29.24 -2.56
N ALA A 224 -11.64 29.98 -2.42
CA ALA A 224 -12.02 30.67 -1.19
C ALA A 224 -13.16 29.94 -0.46
N LEU A 225 -13.35 30.24 0.83
CA LEU A 225 -14.41 29.64 1.66
C LEU A 225 -15.79 29.74 1.00
N LYS A 226 -16.12 30.90 0.42
CA LYS A 226 -17.40 31.14 -0.26
C LYS A 226 -17.67 30.19 -1.43
N ASP A 227 -16.62 29.63 -2.04
CA ASP A 227 -16.73 28.76 -3.22
C ASP A 227 -17.07 27.31 -2.83
N VAL A 228 -16.84 26.93 -1.56
CA VAL A 228 -16.96 25.54 -1.09
C VAL A 228 -17.89 25.35 0.09
N VAL A 229 -18.11 26.37 0.92
CA VAL A 229 -18.86 26.25 2.19
C VAL A 229 -20.29 25.77 2.02
N GLY A 230 -20.94 26.10 0.90
CA GLY A 230 -22.29 25.62 0.58
C GLY A 230 -22.39 24.10 0.38
N HIS A 231 -21.25 23.42 0.20
CA HIS A 231 -21.16 21.97 0.06
C HIS A 231 -20.74 21.27 1.36
N PHE A 232 -20.33 22.01 2.38
CA PHE A 232 -19.97 21.43 3.67
C PHE A 232 -21.22 21.07 4.49
N PRO A 233 -21.15 20.07 5.38
CA PRO A 233 -22.21 19.83 6.35
C PRO A 233 -22.50 21.11 7.15
N ALA A 234 -23.76 21.34 7.53
CA ALA A 234 -24.11 22.52 8.33
C ALA A 234 -23.28 22.60 9.63
N GLY A 235 -23.05 23.83 10.09
CA GLY A 235 -22.17 24.12 11.23
C GLY A 235 -22.06 25.63 11.43
N ASP A 236 -21.61 26.06 12.61
CA ASP A 236 -21.39 27.47 12.88
C ASP A 236 -20.21 28.04 12.06
N SER A 237 -20.07 29.37 12.06
CA SER A 237 -19.04 30.05 11.28
C SER A 237 -17.61 29.65 11.67
N ALA A 238 -17.37 29.30 12.94
CA ALA A 238 -16.05 28.89 13.40
C ALA A 238 -15.69 27.50 12.85
N LEU A 239 -16.63 26.55 12.92
CA LEU A 239 -16.47 25.21 12.38
C LEU A 239 -16.28 25.21 10.86
N GLN A 240 -17.06 26.01 10.13
CA GLN A 240 -16.88 26.12 8.66
C GLN A 240 -15.52 26.71 8.29
N SER A 241 -15.06 27.71 9.04
CA SER A 241 -13.74 28.31 8.84
C SER A 241 -12.63 27.30 9.11
N ALA A 242 -12.76 26.51 10.16
CA ALA A 242 -11.80 25.47 10.52
C ALA A 242 -11.77 24.33 9.49
N ARG A 243 -12.94 23.87 9.01
CA ARG A 243 -13.05 22.89 7.91
C ARG A 243 -12.36 23.38 6.65
N PHE A 244 -12.63 24.62 6.24
CA PHE A 244 -11.98 25.22 5.08
C PHE A 244 -10.47 25.30 5.25
N ALA A 245 -9.97 25.78 6.40
CA ALA A 245 -8.54 25.87 6.67
C ALA A 245 -7.87 24.49 6.60
N ALA A 246 -8.47 23.46 7.18
CA ALA A 246 -7.96 22.08 7.12
C ALA A 246 -7.98 21.51 5.70
N SER A 247 -9.09 21.64 4.96
CA SER A 247 -9.20 21.16 3.58
C SER A 247 -8.24 21.90 2.64
N ALA A 248 -8.12 23.23 2.77
CA ALA A 248 -7.19 24.03 1.98
C ALA A 248 -5.73 23.68 2.29
N ASN A 249 -5.40 23.43 3.57
CA ASN A 249 -4.09 22.94 3.97
C ASN A 249 -3.80 21.56 3.37
N PHE A 250 -4.74 20.63 3.48
CA PHE A 250 -4.61 19.29 2.90
C PHE A 250 -4.30 19.36 1.41
N VAL A 251 -5.14 19.98 0.58
CA VAL A 251 -4.92 20.02 -0.89
C VAL A 251 -3.66 20.78 -1.30
N LYS A 252 -3.15 21.68 -0.45
CA LYS A 252 -1.90 22.41 -0.68
C LYS A 252 -0.66 21.56 -0.40
N TYR A 253 -0.69 20.75 0.64
CA TYR A 253 0.51 20.09 1.19
C TYR A 253 0.50 18.57 1.09
N CYS A 254 -0.63 17.92 0.76
CA CYS A 254 -0.71 16.46 0.68
C CYS A 254 0.19 15.86 -0.40
N SER A 255 0.54 16.65 -1.41
CA SER A 255 1.54 16.32 -2.44
C SER A 255 2.92 16.95 -2.15
N ASP A 256 3.17 17.51 -0.97
CA ASP A 256 4.54 17.81 -0.57
C ASP A 256 5.24 16.50 -0.18
N LEU A 257 6.45 16.26 -0.69
CA LEU A 257 7.15 15.00 -0.46
C LEU A 257 7.47 14.77 1.02
N HIS A 258 7.87 15.82 1.75
CA HIS A 258 8.23 15.69 3.16
C HIS A 258 6.99 15.41 4.00
N TYR A 259 5.91 16.17 3.82
CA TYR A 259 4.71 15.98 4.61
C TYR A 259 3.92 14.73 4.19
N GLY A 260 3.80 14.42 2.89
CA GLY A 260 3.03 13.27 2.41
C GLY A 260 3.66 11.93 2.82
N ILE A 261 4.99 11.81 2.75
CA ILE A 261 5.71 10.61 3.21
C ILE A 261 5.65 10.48 4.73
N ALA A 262 5.85 11.59 5.46
CA ALA A 262 5.75 11.60 6.92
C ALA A 262 4.34 11.25 7.41
N ALA A 263 3.29 11.75 6.74
CA ALA A 263 1.89 11.44 7.06
C ALA A 263 1.61 9.93 6.90
N LYS A 264 2.07 9.30 5.81
CA LYS A 264 1.93 7.84 5.63
C LYS A 264 2.68 7.07 6.72
N GLY A 265 3.92 7.45 7.04
CA GLY A 265 4.70 6.84 8.12
C GLY A 265 4.02 6.96 9.49
N HIS A 266 3.52 8.16 9.82
CA HIS A 266 2.75 8.42 11.02
C HIS A 266 1.50 7.55 11.11
N GLU A 267 0.74 7.44 10.01
CA GLU A 267 -0.50 6.67 10.00
C GLU A 267 -0.26 5.18 10.16
N LEU A 268 0.75 4.63 9.46
CA LEU A 268 1.17 3.25 9.66
C LEU A 268 1.58 3.01 11.12
N ARG A 269 2.29 3.96 11.74
CA ARG A 269 2.66 3.86 13.16
C ARG A 269 1.45 3.87 14.08
N ARG A 270 0.48 4.75 13.84
CA ARG A 270 -0.77 4.83 14.62
C ARG A 270 -1.52 3.50 14.56
N LEU A 271 -1.63 2.90 13.38
CA LEU A 271 -2.27 1.59 13.18
C LEU A 271 -1.46 0.45 13.81
N PHE A 272 -0.14 0.51 13.73
CA PHE A 272 0.75 -0.43 14.40
C PHE A 272 0.55 -0.39 15.92
N ASP A 273 0.50 0.80 16.52
CA ASP A 273 0.35 0.93 17.96
C ASP A 273 -1.08 0.60 18.43
N GLY A 274 -2.10 1.02 17.69
CA GLY A 274 -3.51 0.92 18.09
C GLY A 274 -4.23 -0.37 17.70
N SER A 275 -3.86 -0.97 16.57
CA SER A 275 -4.67 -2.04 15.95
C SER A 275 -3.94 -3.38 15.81
N VAL A 276 -2.61 -3.37 15.69
CA VAL A 276 -1.83 -4.61 15.61
C VAL A 276 -1.79 -5.29 16.99
N PRO A 277 -1.97 -6.63 17.08
CA PRO A 277 -1.82 -7.36 18.34
C PRO A 277 -0.41 -7.23 18.94
N ASP A 278 -0.31 -7.03 20.27
CA ASP A 278 0.97 -6.82 20.96
C ASP A 278 1.99 -7.94 20.72
N ALA A 279 1.52 -9.19 20.62
CA ALA A 279 2.36 -10.35 20.33
C ALA A 279 3.12 -10.23 19.01
N LEU A 280 2.52 -9.59 17.99
CA LEU A 280 3.19 -9.33 16.71
C LEU A 280 4.11 -8.12 16.79
N LYS A 281 3.88 -7.16 17.69
CA LYS A 281 4.74 -5.98 17.84
C LYS A 281 6.11 -6.34 18.38
N SER A 282 6.24 -7.36 19.22
CA SER A 282 7.49 -7.64 19.96
C SER A 282 8.37 -8.73 19.35
N ARG A 283 7.86 -9.53 18.42
CA ARG A 283 8.49 -10.79 18.02
C ARG A 283 9.69 -10.63 17.08
N GLU A 284 9.58 -9.80 16.06
CA GLU A 284 10.55 -9.74 14.95
C GLU A 284 11.49 -8.54 15.10
N ARG A 285 12.30 -8.59 16.15
CA ARG A 285 13.20 -7.50 16.52
C ARG A 285 14.64 -7.98 16.60
N TYR A 286 15.56 -7.13 16.19
CA TYR A 286 16.98 -7.31 16.47
C TYR A 286 17.25 -7.18 17.97
N ALA A 287 18.23 -7.94 18.46
CA ALA A 287 18.67 -7.85 19.84
C ALA A 287 19.36 -6.50 20.11
N ALA A 288 19.21 -5.98 21.33
CA ALA A 288 19.73 -4.66 21.73
C ALA A 288 21.27 -4.56 21.76
N ASN A 289 22.00 -5.67 21.61
CA ASN A 289 23.46 -5.77 21.73
C ASN A 289 24.21 -5.52 20.40
N GLY A 290 23.65 -4.68 19.52
CA GLY A 290 24.28 -4.31 18.25
C GLY A 290 23.99 -5.27 17.08
N ALA A 291 23.12 -6.27 17.27
CA ALA A 291 22.50 -6.96 16.13
C ALA A 291 21.63 -5.95 15.37
N GLY A 292 21.68 -5.99 14.04
CA GLY A 292 20.95 -5.05 13.20
C GLY A 292 20.91 -5.51 11.75
N PHE A 293 20.29 -4.69 10.92
CA PHE A 293 20.25 -4.94 9.48
C PHE A 293 21.69 -5.01 8.93
N PRO A 294 22.05 -6.09 8.21
CA PRO A 294 23.46 -6.38 7.91
C PRO A 294 24.04 -5.53 6.78
N LEU A 295 23.21 -4.93 5.93
CA LEU A 295 23.67 -4.17 4.78
C LEU A 295 23.95 -2.71 5.16
N ALA A 296 25.05 -2.17 4.62
CA ALA A 296 25.38 -0.76 4.71
C ALA A 296 24.60 0.01 3.62
N CYS A 297 23.44 0.55 4.00
CA CYS A 297 22.67 1.42 3.12
C CYS A 297 23.17 2.87 3.17
N ARG A 298 22.62 3.70 2.28
CA ARG A 298 22.83 5.15 2.22
C ARG A 298 22.68 5.83 3.58
N ARG A 299 21.71 5.37 4.39
CA ARG A 299 21.55 5.76 5.79
C ARG A 299 21.57 4.54 6.71
N PRO A 300 22.09 4.70 7.95
CA PRO A 300 22.06 3.62 8.93
C PRO A 300 20.63 3.14 9.19
N TYR A 301 20.46 1.82 9.24
CA TYR A 301 19.20 1.20 9.63
C TYR A 301 19.01 1.32 11.16
N ARG A 302 18.23 2.31 11.60
CA ARG A 302 18.09 2.65 13.03
C ARG A 302 16.96 1.93 13.76
N THR A 303 16.03 1.34 13.02
CA THR A 303 14.91 0.65 13.65
C THR A 303 15.34 -0.71 14.21
N ARG A 304 14.67 -1.12 15.30
CA ARG A 304 14.87 -2.42 15.93
C ARG A 304 14.14 -3.56 15.22
N TYR A 305 13.29 -3.28 14.24
CA TYR A 305 12.45 -4.28 13.59
C TYR A 305 13.14 -4.92 12.39
N PHE A 306 12.81 -6.18 12.13
CA PHE A 306 13.23 -6.85 10.90
C PHE A 306 12.62 -6.17 9.65
N PRO A 307 13.29 -6.22 8.48
CA PRO A 307 12.83 -5.56 7.26
C PRO A 307 11.41 -5.94 6.83
N TYR A 308 11.02 -7.20 7.05
CA TYR A 308 9.68 -7.73 6.75
C TYR A 308 8.91 -8.07 8.02
N HIS A 309 8.92 -7.17 9.00
CA HIS A 309 8.16 -7.32 10.23
C HIS A 309 6.66 -7.51 9.94
N THR A 310 6.15 -8.70 10.24
CA THR A 310 4.77 -9.17 10.07
C THR A 310 3.75 -8.21 10.68
N GLY A 311 4.03 -7.67 11.88
CA GLY A 311 3.14 -6.69 12.51
C GLY A 311 3.04 -5.37 11.74
N TRP A 312 4.12 -4.94 11.08
CA TRP A 312 4.15 -3.70 10.29
C TRP A 312 3.48 -3.92 8.94
N LEU A 313 3.69 -5.08 8.31
CA LEU A 313 2.93 -5.50 7.13
C LEU A 313 1.42 -5.61 7.43
N LEU A 314 1.04 -6.07 8.63
CA LEU A 314 -0.36 -6.09 9.06
C LEU A 314 -0.90 -4.66 9.27
N ALA A 315 -0.11 -3.73 9.80
CA ALA A 315 -0.52 -2.32 9.90
C ALA A 315 -0.83 -1.73 8.51
N ASP A 316 -0.02 -2.05 7.50
CA ASP A 316 -0.28 -1.66 6.11
C ASP A 316 -1.52 -2.35 5.51
N ALA A 317 -1.76 -3.61 5.85
CA ALA A 317 -3.00 -4.30 5.45
C ALA A 317 -4.24 -3.63 6.06
N ILE A 318 -4.14 -3.23 7.33
CA ILE A 318 -5.18 -2.50 8.06
C ILE A 318 -5.42 -1.12 7.45
N TYR A 319 -4.37 -0.39 7.06
CA TYR A 319 -4.50 0.88 6.34
C TYR A 319 -5.39 0.72 5.10
N ASN A 320 -5.13 -0.34 4.33
CA ASN A 320 -5.81 -0.58 3.05
C ASN A 320 -7.22 -1.18 3.18
N ALA A 321 -7.49 -2.00 4.20
CA ALA A 321 -8.71 -2.81 4.28
C ALA A 321 -9.49 -2.73 5.61
N GLY A 322 -8.92 -2.04 6.60
CA GLY A 322 -9.46 -1.78 7.93
C GLY A 322 -9.05 -2.80 9.00
N ASP A 323 -9.29 -2.47 10.27
CA ASP A 323 -8.87 -3.29 11.44
C ASP A 323 -9.41 -4.72 11.44
N ARG A 324 -10.51 -4.96 10.72
CA ARG A 324 -11.13 -6.29 10.59
C ARG A 324 -10.21 -7.34 9.96
N GLU A 325 -9.13 -6.93 9.29
CA GLU A 325 -8.13 -7.88 8.79
C GLU A 325 -7.50 -8.70 9.93
N VAL A 326 -7.42 -8.15 11.15
CA VAL A 326 -7.03 -8.93 12.34
C VAL A 326 -8.01 -10.08 12.57
N SER A 327 -9.32 -9.85 12.40
CA SER A 327 -10.36 -10.86 12.55
C SER A 327 -10.33 -11.90 11.41
N VAL A 328 -9.92 -11.51 10.20
CA VAL A 328 -9.70 -12.42 9.07
C VAL A 328 -8.61 -13.43 9.43
N LEU A 329 -7.48 -12.95 9.99
CA LEU A 329 -6.37 -13.79 10.44
C LEU A 329 -6.79 -14.71 11.60
N GLN A 330 -7.48 -14.18 12.60
CA GLN A 330 -8.00 -14.96 13.72
C GLN A 330 -8.86 -16.14 13.23
N TYR A 331 -9.75 -15.87 12.28
CA TYR A 331 -10.60 -16.91 11.69
C TYR A 331 -9.79 -17.95 10.91
N TYR A 332 -8.87 -17.49 10.05
CA TYR A 332 -8.07 -18.39 9.20
C TYR A 332 -7.24 -19.37 10.03
N TYR A 333 -6.52 -18.85 11.02
CA TYR A 333 -5.66 -19.63 11.91
C TYR A 333 -6.42 -20.36 13.02
N ARG A 334 -7.76 -20.23 13.08
CA ARG A 334 -8.62 -20.83 14.11
C ARG A 334 -8.14 -20.48 15.51
N MET A 335 -7.76 -19.22 15.71
CA MET A 335 -7.23 -18.77 16.99
C MET A 335 -8.27 -18.95 18.09
N THR A 336 -7.80 -19.33 19.26
CA THR A 336 -8.63 -19.36 20.47
C THR A 336 -8.56 -18.03 21.19
N ARG A 337 -9.55 -17.69 22.00
CA ARG A 337 -9.48 -16.49 22.85
C ARG A 337 -8.23 -16.49 23.73
N ALA A 338 -7.95 -17.62 24.39
CA ALA A 338 -6.77 -17.76 25.25
C ALA A 338 -5.45 -17.64 24.46
N GLY A 339 -5.36 -18.26 23.27
CA GLY A 339 -4.17 -18.17 22.42
C GLY A 339 -3.96 -16.79 21.79
N HIS A 340 -5.05 -16.08 21.49
CA HIS A 340 -5.02 -14.68 21.06
C HIS A 340 -4.52 -13.76 22.17
N GLU A 341 -5.11 -13.84 23.37
CA GLU A 341 -4.77 -13.01 24.53
C GLU A 341 -3.36 -13.27 25.06
N SER A 342 -2.91 -14.53 25.05
CA SER A 342 -1.54 -14.91 25.47
C SER A 342 -0.47 -14.67 24.40
N GLY A 343 -0.87 -14.38 23.16
CA GLY A 343 0.07 -14.24 22.04
C GLY A 343 0.51 -15.56 21.39
N ALA A 344 0.16 -16.71 21.96
CA ALA A 344 0.64 -18.02 21.49
C ALA A 344 0.21 -18.36 20.05
N ASP A 345 -1.01 -17.99 19.67
CA ASP A 345 -1.53 -18.29 18.33
C ASP A 345 -0.92 -17.39 17.24
N TRP A 346 -0.43 -16.20 17.63
CA TRP A 346 0.23 -15.26 16.71
C TRP A 346 1.65 -15.70 16.33
N GLN A 347 2.31 -16.54 17.14
CA GLN A 347 3.70 -16.96 16.91
C GLN A 347 3.90 -17.70 15.58
N LYS A 348 2.84 -18.30 15.03
CA LYS A 348 2.87 -19.08 13.78
C LYS A 348 2.73 -18.24 12.52
N LEU A 349 2.37 -16.97 12.66
CA LEU A 349 2.14 -16.07 11.53
C LEU A 349 3.47 -15.46 11.09
N ASP A 350 3.92 -15.66 9.86
CA ASP A 350 5.06 -14.92 9.29
C ASP A 350 4.59 -14.10 8.06
N PRO A 351 5.46 -13.40 7.31
CA PRO A 351 5.03 -12.65 6.14
C PRO A 351 4.32 -13.48 5.05
N VAL A 352 4.70 -14.75 4.87
CA VAL A 352 4.02 -15.66 3.92
C VAL A 352 2.64 -16.02 4.46
N GLY A 353 2.58 -16.42 5.73
CA GLY A 353 1.34 -16.72 6.44
C GLY A 353 0.38 -15.53 6.49
N LEU A 354 0.89 -14.30 6.59
CA LEU A 354 0.08 -13.09 6.52
C LEU A 354 -0.65 -12.98 5.18
N VAL A 355 0.06 -13.13 4.06
CA VAL A 355 -0.56 -13.10 2.73
C VAL A 355 -1.54 -14.26 2.55
N GLU A 356 -1.19 -15.46 3.03
CA GLU A 356 -2.09 -16.62 3.01
C GLU A 356 -3.36 -16.39 3.82
N GLY A 357 -3.25 -15.86 5.03
CA GLY A 357 -4.38 -15.63 5.92
C GLY A 357 -5.29 -14.50 5.42
N LEU A 358 -4.72 -13.40 4.94
CA LEU A 358 -5.45 -12.30 4.31
C LEU A 358 -6.17 -12.74 3.04
N HIS A 359 -5.52 -13.61 2.25
CA HIS A 359 -6.18 -14.24 1.13
C HIS A 359 -7.24 -15.20 1.69
N TRP A 360 -6.89 -16.41 2.11
CA TRP A 360 -7.80 -17.53 2.37
C TRP A 360 -8.76 -17.38 3.56
N GLY A 361 -8.65 -16.33 4.37
CA GLY A 361 -9.49 -16.10 5.52
C GLY A 361 -10.98 -15.93 5.18
N GLY A 362 -11.82 -16.41 6.09
CA GLY A 362 -13.27 -16.38 5.97
C GLY A 362 -13.87 -17.38 5.00
N LYS A 363 -15.18 -17.24 4.81
CA LYS A 363 -16.04 -18.14 4.06
C LYS A 363 -16.82 -17.36 3.02
N TRP A 364 -16.76 -17.81 1.78
CA TRP A 364 -17.50 -17.17 0.69
C TRP A 364 -19.01 -17.41 0.80
N ASN A 365 -19.78 -16.33 0.68
CA ASN A 365 -21.23 -16.33 0.55
C ASN A 365 -21.59 -15.80 -0.84
N GLU A 366 -21.99 -16.74 -1.71
CA GLU A 366 -22.38 -16.49 -3.10
C GLU A 366 -23.57 -15.53 -3.22
N ALA A 367 -24.53 -15.59 -2.29
CA ALA A 367 -25.73 -14.78 -2.33
C ALA A 367 -25.47 -13.31 -2.01
N THR A 368 -24.53 -13.03 -1.11
CA THR A 368 -24.18 -11.66 -0.70
C THR A 368 -22.91 -11.14 -1.37
N LYS A 369 -22.20 -12.00 -2.12
CA LYS A 369 -20.89 -11.74 -2.72
C LYS A 369 -19.86 -11.25 -1.71
N LYS A 370 -19.92 -11.80 -0.49
CA LYS A 370 -19.06 -11.43 0.65
C LYS A 370 -18.32 -12.63 1.23
N ILE A 371 -17.20 -12.33 1.87
CA ILE A 371 -16.46 -13.21 2.74
C ILE A 371 -16.94 -12.97 4.17
N GLU A 372 -17.41 -14.03 4.83
CA GLU A 372 -17.92 -14.03 6.20
C GLU A 372 -16.93 -14.71 7.14
N TYR A 373 -16.71 -14.13 8.31
CA TYR A 373 -15.81 -14.67 9.32
C TYR A 373 -16.26 -14.25 10.71
N ALA A 374 -15.75 -14.91 11.73
CA ALA A 374 -15.96 -14.55 13.13
C ALA A 374 -14.61 -14.33 13.80
N ASN A 375 -14.53 -13.31 14.66
CA ASN A 375 -13.35 -13.09 15.50
C ASN A 375 -13.33 -14.10 16.68
N VAL A 376 -12.26 -14.07 17.48
CA VAL A 376 -12.12 -14.96 18.66
C VAL A 376 -13.19 -14.74 19.74
N TYR A 377 -13.94 -13.64 19.69
CA TYR A 377 -15.03 -13.29 20.59
C TYR A 377 -16.41 -13.70 20.05
N GLY A 378 -16.47 -14.32 18.87
CA GLY A 378 -17.71 -14.75 18.22
C GLY A 378 -18.45 -13.62 17.48
N THR A 379 -17.88 -12.41 17.39
CA THR A 379 -18.44 -11.33 16.57
C THR A 379 -18.34 -11.70 15.10
N SER A 380 -19.49 -11.80 14.43
CA SER A 380 -19.56 -12.03 12.99
C SER A 380 -19.26 -10.76 12.22
N ASN A 381 -18.34 -10.86 11.27
CA ASN A 381 -17.89 -9.80 10.38
C ASN A 381 -18.01 -10.26 8.92
N SER A 382 -17.98 -9.30 8.00
CA SER A 382 -17.91 -9.61 6.58
C SER A 382 -17.18 -8.53 5.79
N GLN A 383 -16.64 -8.93 4.64
CA GLN A 383 -16.06 -8.01 3.66
C GLN A 383 -16.29 -8.48 2.23
N THR A 384 -16.14 -7.58 1.26
CA THR A 384 -16.21 -7.98 -0.15
C THR A 384 -15.03 -8.88 -0.50
N TRP A 385 -15.24 -9.81 -1.44
CA TRP A 385 -14.17 -10.61 -2.03
C TRP A 385 -13.00 -9.75 -2.48
N PHE A 386 -13.33 -8.71 -3.24
CA PHE A 386 -12.39 -7.77 -3.83
C PHE A 386 -11.38 -7.26 -2.81
N LYS A 387 -11.84 -6.83 -1.61
CA LYS A 387 -10.95 -6.34 -0.56
C LYS A 387 -9.95 -7.39 -0.08
N SER A 388 -10.41 -8.62 0.19
CA SER A 388 -9.52 -9.72 0.61
C SER A 388 -8.51 -10.09 -0.48
N CYS A 389 -8.93 -10.04 -1.74
CA CYS A 389 -8.08 -10.34 -2.89
C CYS A 389 -7.02 -9.26 -3.15
N VAL A 390 -7.40 -7.99 -3.01
CA VAL A 390 -6.50 -6.85 -3.23
C VAL A 390 -5.50 -6.70 -2.07
N VAL A 391 -5.94 -6.82 -0.81
CA VAL A 391 -5.06 -6.57 0.34
C VAL A 391 -3.88 -7.54 0.42
N GLN A 392 -4.10 -8.85 0.17
CA GLN A 392 -3.00 -9.81 0.14
C GLN A 392 -2.00 -9.52 -1.00
N ARG A 393 -2.49 -9.05 -2.17
CA ARG A 393 -1.65 -8.67 -3.30
C ARG A 393 -0.86 -7.42 -2.97
N HIS A 394 -1.48 -6.45 -2.31
CA HIS A 394 -0.84 -5.25 -1.79
C HIS A 394 0.35 -5.64 -0.91
N ILE A 395 0.14 -6.46 0.13
CA ILE A 395 1.21 -6.88 1.04
C ILE A 395 2.32 -7.68 0.34
N ALA A 396 1.95 -8.60 -0.55
CA ALA A 396 2.94 -9.35 -1.33
C ALA A 396 3.80 -8.42 -2.20
N ASN A 397 3.21 -7.38 -2.80
CA ASN A 397 3.94 -6.40 -3.60
C ASN A 397 4.82 -5.50 -2.74
N VAL A 398 4.35 -5.03 -1.57
CA VAL A 398 5.16 -4.26 -0.61
C VAL A 398 6.47 -4.98 -0.30
N VAL A 399 6.41 -6.28 -0.04
CA VAL A 399 7.60 -7.12 0.14
C VAL A 399 8.41 -7.19 -1.16
N GLN A 400 7.78 -7.60 -2.26
CA GLN A 400 8.47 -7.85 -3.53
C GLN A 400 9.16 -6.61 -4.12
N TYR A 401 8.70 -5.40 -3.79
CA TYR A 401 9.34 -4.14 -4.20
C TYR A 401 10.72 -3.90 -3.60
N THR A 402 11.09 -4.65 -2.56
CA THR A 402 12.38 -4.53 -1.86
C THR A 402 13.15 -5.85 -1.78
N VAL A 403 12.64 -6.92 -2.39
CA VAL A 403 13.34 -8.20 -2.51
C VAL A 403 14.42 -8.09 -3.57
N LEU A 404 15.60 -8.64 -3.30
CA LEU A 404 16.73 -8.65 -4.23
C LEU A 404 16.35 -9.27 -5.58
N PRO A 405 16.90 -8.77 -6.71
CA PRO A 405 16.58 -9.28 -8.04
C PRO A 405 16.73 -10.80 -8.17
N GLY A 406 15.84 -11.42 -8.93
CA GLY A 406 15.81 -12.88 -9.15
C GLY A 406 15.26 -13.68 -7.98
N GLN A 407 14.93 -13.05 -6.85
CA GLN A 407 14.34 -13.73 -5.69
C GLN A 407 12.86 -13.44 -5.53
N THR A 408 12.17 -14.36 -4.87
CA THR A 408 10.77 -14.19 -4.47
C THR A 408 10.58 -14.78 -3.10
N VAL A 409 10.18 -13.92 -2.16
CA VAL A 409 10.00 -14.30 -0.76
C VAL A 409 8.52 -14.47 -0.43
N VAL A 410 7.67 -13.62 -1.01
CA VAL A 410 6.22 -13.65 -0.85
C VAL A 410 5.60 -13.45 -2.22
N ARG A 411 4.57 -14.25 -2.56
CA ARG A 411 3.86 -14.16 -3.85
C ARG A 411 2.41 -13.78 -3.62
N PRO A 412 1.83 -12.93 -4.49
CA PRO A 412 0.39 -12.82 -4.56
C PRO A 412 -0.21 -14.20 -4.85
N LEU A 413 -1.29 -14.54 -4.14
CA LEU A 413 -1.96 -15.84 -4.26
C LEU A 413 -3.11 -15.84 -5.28
N GLU A 414 -3.44 -14.66 -5.82
CA GLU A 414 -4.44 -14.56 -6.87
C GLU A 414 -3.85 -14.97 -8.23
N GLN A 415 -4.60 -15.80 -8.96
CA GLN A 415 -4.24 -16.28 -10.28
C GLN A 415 -5.03 -15.47 -11.32
N GLY A 416 -4.34 -14.62 -12.10
CA GLY A 416 -4.93 -13.96 -13.27
C GLY A 416 -5.20 -12.45 -13.17
N GLY A 417 -4.80 -11.78 -12.09
CA GLY A 417 -4.78 -10.32 -11.95
C GLY A 417 -6.14 -9.62 -11.74
N SER A 418 -7.27 -10.30 -11.88
CA SER A 418 -8.58 -9.65 -12.01
C SER A 418 -9.34 -9.46 -10.69
N CYS A 419 -8.97 -10.16 -9.61
CA CYS A 419 -9.75 -10.19 -8.35
C CYS A 419 -11.27 -10.29 -8.59
N SER A 420 -11.66 -11.01 -9.66
CA SER A 420 -13.03 -11.02 -10.13
C SER A 420 -13.95 -11.75 -9.15
N GLN A 421 -15.17 -11.23 -8.99
CA GLN A 421 -16.22 -11.91 -8.22
C GLN A 421 -16.73 -13.18 -8.91
N THR A 422 -16.42 -13.38 -10.19
CA THR A 422 -16.81 -14.58 -10.94
C THR A 422 -15.87 -15.76 -10.70
N TYR A 423 -14.69 -15.53 -10.12
CA TYR A 423 -13.71 -16.57 -9.81
C TYR A 423 -13.20 -16.42 -8.38
N VAL A 424 -13.98 -16.95 -7.43
CA VAL A 424 -13.53 -17.12 -6.04
C VAL A 424 -12.98 -18.54 -5.92
N PRO A 425 -11.69 -18.74 -5.56
CA PRO A 425 -11.07 -20.07 -5.63
C PRO A 425 -11.74 -21.10 -4.72
N ASP A 426 -11.95 -22.30 -5.27
CA ASP A 426 -12.74 -23.40 -4.69
C ASP A 426 -12.22 -23.96 -3.36
N TYR A 427 -10.93 -23.78 -3.10
CA TYR A 427 -10.22 -24.27 -1.93
C TYR A 427 -10.22 -23.27 -0.76
N ARG A 428 -10.87 -22.10 -0.90
CA ARG A 428 -11.43 -21.40 0.27
C ARG A 428 -12.38 -22.36 0.94
N LYS A 429 -12.31 -22.47 2.28
CA LYS A 429 -13.19 -23.39 3.04
C LYS A 429 -14.65 -23.12 2.65
N ARG A 430 -15.16 -23.87 1.67
CA ARG A 430 -16.54 -23.85 1.22
C ARG A 430 -17.35 -24.38 2.39
N SER A 431 -18.41 -23.64 2.76
CA SER A 431 -19.35 -23.98 3.83
C SER A 431 -19.62 -25.49 3.97
N PRO A 432 -19.24 -26.15 5.08
CA PRO A 432 -19.96 -27.31 5.54
C PRO A 432 -20.70 -26.90 6.82
N GLY A 433 -21.91 -26.36 6.67
CA GLY A 433 -22.85 -26.23 7.80
C GLY A 433 -23.01 -24.84 8.44
N ARG A 434 -24.30 -24.48 8.57
CA ARG A 434 -24.99 -23.46 9.38
C ARG A 434 -24.15 -22.34 10.02
N ILE A 435 -24.32 -21.13 9.47
CA ILE A 435 -24.35 -19.91 10.28
C ILE A 435 -25.47 -20.11 11.34
N PRO A 436 -25.23 -19.86 12.64
CA PRO A 436 -26.30 -19.91 13.63
C PRO A 436 -27.39 -18.93 13.21
N ALA A 437 -28.62 -19.43 13.04
CA ALA A 437 -29.75 -18.57 12.73
C ALA A 437 -29.84 -17.48 13.80
N LYS A 438 -29.96 -16.21 13.37
CA LYS A 438 -30.38 -15.12 14.25
C LYS A 438 -31.62 -15.61 15.00
N ARG A 439 -31.58 -15.61 16.34
CA ARG A 439 -32.79 -15.84 17.14
C ARG A 439 -33.85 -14.86 16.65
N PRO A 440 -35.04 -15.31 16.24
CA PRO A 440 -36.13 -14.40 15.97
C PRO A 440 -36.44 -13.64 17.26
N ALA A 441 -36.66 -12.33 17.13
CA ALA A 441 -37.19 -11.52 18.22
C ALA A 441 -38.45 -12.22 18.74
N ARG A 442 -38.51 -12.45 20.06
CA ARG A 442 -39.75 -12.95 20.67
C ARG A 442 -40.81 -11.84 20.56
N PRO A 443 -42.07 -12.21 20.26
CA PRO A 443 -43.18 -11.27 20.22
C PRO A 443 -43.41 -10.59 21.57
#